data_AF-A0A2D5YJD3-F1
#
_entry.id   AF-A0A2D5YJD3-F1
#
_cell.length_a   1.000
_cell.length_b   1.000
_cell.length_c   1.000
_cell.angle_alpha   90.00
_cell.angle_beta   90.00
_cell.angle_gamma   90.00
#
_symmetry.space_group_name_H-M   'P 1'
#
loop_
_entity.id
_entity.type
_entity.pdbx_description
1 polymer ?
#
loop_
_entity_poly.entity_id
_entity_poly.type
_entity_poly.pdbx_seq_one_letter_code
_entity_poly.pdbx_strand_id
1 'polypeptide(L)' 'SVSPNPAFHTNRCHTVVIQGVKSEGEQSLDPGEDLEVELMPLADIPGLIADGTVRHSLVMTAFQLLGLAVDTSEE' A
#
# COMPACT_ATOMS: atom_id res chain seq x y z
N SER A 1 -11.87 -2.71 -5.43
CA SER A 1 -10.86 -3.78 -5.38
C SER A 1 -10.33 -4.03 -6.77
N VAL A 2 -9.17 -4.66 -6.89
CA VAL A 2 -8.52 -4.94 -8.19
C VAL A 2 -8.25 -6.43 -8.36
N SER A 3 -8.10 -6.87 -9.60
CA SER A 3 -7.66 -8.22 -9.95
C SER A 3 -6.15 -8.17 -10.26
N PRO A 4 -5.26 -8.73 -9.43
CA PRO A 4 -3.81 -8.60 -9.59
C PRO A 4 -3.27 -9.18 -10.89
N ASN A 5 -3.82 -10.33 -11.30
CA ASN A 5 -3.39 -11.05 -12.48
C ASN A 5 -4.57 -11.87 -13.04
N PRO A 6 -5.58 -11.21 -13.63
CA PRO A 6 -6.85 -11.85 -14.01
C PRO A 6 -6.70 -12.92 -15.10
N ALA A 7 -5.59 -12.93 -15.83
CA ALA A 7 -5.29 -13.97 -16.82
C ALA A 7 -5.01 -15.33 -16.17
N PHE A 8 -4.54 -15.36 -14.91
CA PHE A 8 -4.12 -16.59 -14.23
C PHE A 8 -4.83 -16.82 -12.89
N HIS A 9 -5.34 -15.77 -12.26
CA HIS A 9 -5.91 -15.83 -10.92
C HIS A 9 -7.26 -15.12 -10.83
N THR A 10 -8.13 -15.65 -9.97
CA THR A 10 -9.43 -15.06 -9.64
C THR A 10 -9.40 -14.29 -8.32
N ASN A 11 -8.21 -14.16 -7.69
CA ASN A 11 -8.06 -13.44 -6.43
C ASN A 11 -8.38 -11.95 -6.60
N ARG A 12 -8.90 -11.35 -5.52
CA ARG A 12 -9.16 -9.92 -5.43
C ARG A 12 -8.23 -9.32 -4.40
N CYS A 13 -7.61 -8.20 -4.74
CA CYS A 13 -6.85 -7.38 -3.83
C CYS A 13 -7.70 -6.16 -3.42
N HIS A 14 -7.86 -5.97 -2.11
CA HIS A 14 -8.57 -4.85 -1.52
C HIS A 14 -7.55 -3.95 -0.84
N THR A 15 -7.68 -2.64 -1.03
CA THR A 15 -6.85 -1.63 -0.38
C THR A 15 -7.68 -0.99 0.73
N VAL A 16 -7.08 -0.86 1.90
CA VAL A 16 -7.67 -0.18 3.06
C VAL A 16 -6.67 0.82 3.61
N VAL A 17 -7.17 1.93 4.16
CA VAL A 17 -6.37 2.94 4.83
C VAL A 17 -6.71 2.88 6.31
N ILE A 18 -5.70 2.76 7.16
CA ILE A 18 -5.86 2.73 8.60
C ILE A 18 -5.22 3.99 9.17
N GLN A 19 -6.02 4.80 9.86
CA GLN A 19 -5.60 6.09 10.44
C GLN A 19 -5.62 6.02 11.97
N GLY A 20 -4.90 6.94 12.62
CA GLY A 20 -4.82 6.99 14.08
C GLY A 20 -4.05 5.82 14.69
N VAL A 21 -3.21 5.13 13.91
CA VAL A 21 -2.38 4.03 14.37
C VAL A 21 -1.30 4.54 15.32
N LYS A 22 -1.00 3.74 16.34
CA LYS A 22 0.12 3.95 17.26
C LYS A 22 1.01 2.72 17.20
N SER A 23 2.33 2.92 17.29
CA SER A 23 3.28 1.83 17.40
C SER A 23 3.24 1.27 18.82
N GLU A 24 2.36 0.29 19.05
CA GLU A 24 2.23 -0.41 20.33
C GLU A 24 2.61 -1.88 20.13
N GLY A 25 3.76 -2.30 20.67
CA GLY A 25 4.27 -3.67 20.61
C GLY A 25 5.46 -3.87 19.65
N GLU A 26 5.98 -5.10 19.63
CA GLU A 26 7.02 -5.56 18.72
C GLU A 26 6.40 -6.37 17.56
N GLN A 27 7.14 -6.52 16.46
CA GLN A 27 6.71 -7.37 15.35
C GLN A 27 6.56 -8.82 15.82
N SER A 28 5.49 -9.48 15.38
CA SER A 28 5.20 -10.89 15.65
C SER A 28 5.00 -11.61 14.31
N LEU A 29 6.11 -11.89 13.63
CA LEU A 29 6.15 -12.51 12.30
C LEU A 29 5.89 -14.02 12.38
N ASP A 30 5.19 -14.56 11.37
CA ASP A 30 5.00 -16.00 11.19
C ASP A 30 6.26 -16.67 10.62
N PRO A 31 6.42 -18.01 10.75
CA PRO A 31 7.57 -18.72 10.20
C PRO A 31 7.72 -18.51 8.68
N GLY A 32 8.85 -17.91 8.28
CA GLY A 32 9.16 -17.64 6.87
C GLY A 32 8.81 -16.23 6.41
N GLU A 33 8.22 -15.40 7.27
CA GLU A 33 8.09 -13.97 7.03
C GLU A 33 9.41 -13.24 7.35
N ASP A 34 9.81 -12.34 6.47
CA ASP A 34 11.01 -11.51 6.58
C ASP A 34 10.64 -10.09 6.13
N LEU A 35 10.28 -9.25 7.08
CA LEU A 35 9.67 -7.94 6.85
C LEU A 35 10.22 -6.92 7.85
N GLU A 36 10.43 -5.70 7.36
CA GLU A 36 10.79 -4.53 8.18
C GLU A 36 9.78 -3.41 7.98
N VAL A 37 9.58 -2.60 9.03
CA VAL A 37 8.66 -1.45 8.99
C VAL A 37 9.48 -0.18 8.80
N GLU A 38 9.23 0.51 7.69
CA GLU A 38 9.79 1.82 7.41
C GLU A 38 8.70 2.90 7.47
N LEU A 39 9.01 4.00 8.15
CA LEU A 39 8.16 5.18 8.19
C LEU A 39 8.64 6.19 7.16
N MET A 40 7.74 6.57 6.24
CA MET A 40 8.02 7.56 5.21
C MET A 40 6.89 8.58 5.10
N PRO A 41 7.20 9.86 4.81
CA PRO A 41 6.19 10.84 4.46
C PRO A 41 5.38 10.39 3.25
N LEU A 42 4.05 10.52 3.32
CA LEU A 42 3.17 10.22 2.18
C LEU A 42 3.52 11.06 0.93
N ALA A 43 4.04 12.27 1.13
CA ALA A 43 4.46 13.19 0.06
C ALA A 43 5.66 12.67 -0.75
N ASP A 44 6.44 11.73 -0.22
CA ASP A 44 7.63 11.18 -0.91
C ASP A 44 7.26 10.03 -1.86
N ILE A 45 6.08 9.42 -1.68
CA ILE A 45 5.63 8.26 -2.45
C ILE A 45 5.67 8.48 -3.97
N PRO A 46 5.21 9.61 -4.54
CA PRO A 46 5.33 9.85 -5.98
C PRO A 46 6.78 9.77 -6.49
N GLY A 47 7.74 10.26 -5.70
CA GLY A 47 9.17 10.17 -6.00
C GLY A 47 9.67 8.74 -6.00
N LEU A 48 9.31 7.96 -4.97
CA LEU A 48 9.69 6.55 -4.85
C LEU A 48 9.07 5.66 -5.94
N ILE A 49 7.90 6.01 -6.45
CA ILE A 49 7.32 5.34 -7.63
C ILE A 49 8.09 5.74 -8.90
N ALA A 50 8.43 7.01 -9.06
CA ALA A 50 9.11 7.53 -10.23
C ALA A 50 10.54 6.99 -10.39
N ASP A 51 11.27 6.80 -9.29
CA ASP A 51 12.64 6.26 -9.30
C ASP A 51 12.69 4.71 -9.32
N GLY A 52 11.55 4.06 -9.16
CA GLY A 52 11.41 2.60 -9.23
C GLY A 52 11.66 1.86 -7.91
N THR A 53 11.90 2.57 -6.81
CA THR A 53 11.95 1.99 -5.46
C THR A 53 10.63 1.29 -5.13
N VAL A 54 9.50 1.93 -5.42
CA VAL A 54 8.16 1.33 -5.37
C VAL A 54 7.71 0.96 -6.78
N ARG A 55 7.88 -0.33 -7.13
CA ARG A 55 7.55 -0.87 -8.45
C ARG A 55 6.55 -2.03 -8.47
N HIS A 56 6.10 -2.47 -7.29
CA HIS A 56 5.13 -3.56 -7.20
C HIS A 56 3.73 -3.03 -7.59
N SER A 57 3.13 -3.62 -8.62
CA SER A 57 1.89 -3.11 -9.25
C SER A 57 0.75 -2.91 -8.25
N LEU A 58 0.58 -3.81 -7.28
CA LEU A 58 -0.45 -3.70 -6.25
C LEU A 58 -0.22 -2.53 -5.28
N VAL A 59 1.04 -2.20 -4.97
CA VAL A 59 1.39 -1.07 -4.10
C VAL A 59 1.16 0.24 -4.83
N MET A 60 1.61 0.35 -6.09
CA MET A 60 1.33 1.51 -6.94
C MET A 60 -0.17 1.75 -7.10
N THR A 61 -0.94 0.67 -7.30
CA THR A 61 -2.41 0.73 -7.38
C THR A 61 -3.04 1.22 -6.08
N ALA A 62 -2.54 0.78 -4.92
CA ALA A 62 -3.03 1.23 -3.63
C ALA A 62 -2.88 2.75 -3.45
N PHE A 63 -1.73 3.32 -3.83
CA PHE A 63 -1.51 4.77 -3.78
C PHE A 63 -2.34 5.54 -4.79
N GLN A 64 -2.57 5.00 -6.00
CA GLN A 64 -3.50 5.60 -6.96
C GLN A 64 -4.93 5.66 -6.40
N LEU A 65 -5.40 4.59 -5.77
CA LEU A 65 -6.72 4.55 -5.14
C LEU A 65 -6.83 5.53 -3.97
N LEU A 66 -5.75 5.65 -3.16
CA LEU A 66 -5.68 6.64 -2.08
C LEU A 66 -5.83 8.06 -2.63
N GLY A 67 -5.08 8.43 -3.68
CA GLY A 67 -5.17 9.75 -4.29
C GLY A 67 -6.59 10.10 -4.76
N LEU A 68 -7.28 9.15 -5.40
CA LEU A 68 -8.67 9.32 -5.83
C LEU A 68 -9.65 9.46 -4.66
N ALA A 69 -9.38 8.82 -3.52
CA ALA A 69 -10.25 8.90 -2.35
C ALA A 69 -10.08 10.24 -1.59
N VAL A 70 -8.86 10.77 -1.52
CA VAL A 70 -8.59 12.05 -0.85
C VAL A 70 -9.23 13.22 -1.61
N ASP A 71 -9.22 13.17 -2.94
CA ASP A 71 -9.85 14.20 -3.80
C ASP A 71 -11.39 14.27 -3.62
N THR A 72 -12.00 13.21 -3.09
CA THR A 72 -13.44 13.15 -2.77
C THR A 72 -13.79 13.57 -1.34
N SER A 73 -12.81 14.00 -0.54
CA SER A 73 -12.98 14.29 0.90
C SER A 73 -13.07 15.78 1.24
N GLU A 74 -12.92 16.68 0.25
CA GLU A 74 -13.02 18.14 0.42
C GLU A 74 -14.30 18.76 -0.18
N GLU A 75 -15.39 17.99 -0.30
CA GLU A 75 -16.76 18.49 -0.49
C GLU A 75 -17.69 18.13 0.68
#